data_AF-A0A351QB95-F1
#
_entry.id   AF-A0A351QB95-F1
#
_cell.length_a   1.000
_cell.length_b   1.000
_cell.length_c   1.000
_cell.angle_alpha   90.00
_cell.angle_beta   90.00
_cell.angle_gamma   90.00
#
_symmetry.space_group_name_H-M   'P 1'
#
loop_
_entity.id
_entity.type
_entity.pdbx_description
1 polymer ?
#
loop_
_entity_poly.entity_id
_entity_poly.type
_entity_poly.pdbx_seq_one_letter_code
_entity_poly.pdbx_strand_id
1 'polypeptide(L)' 'MAYYTLKTIAKTNDYMAVLKETEDGYVVRIVRDKDGYDEITTDFISRTLFESCLRTGYLTKIEEPAAKMAVNA' A
#
# COMPACT_ATOMS: atom_id res chain seq x y z
N MET A 1 -11.90 -2.77 3.16
CA MET A 1 -10.77 -2.05 2.52
C MET A 1 -9.62 -3.03 2.40
N ALA A 2 -8.98 -3.17 1.24
CA ALA A 2 -7.87 -4.11 1.07
C ALA A 2 -6.53 -3.39 1.26
N TYR A 3 -5.61 -4.02 2.00
CA TYR A 3 -4.28 -3.50 2.30
C TYR A 3 -3.21 -4.40 1.69
N TYR A 4 -2.12 -3.77 1.26
CA TYR A 4 -0.98 -4.44 0.65
C TYR A 4 0.30 -3.81 1.18
N THR A 5 1.29 -4.62 1.55
CA THR A 5 2.64 -4.12 1.81
C THR A 5 3.38 -3.93 0.49
N LEU A 6 4.24 -2.93 0.43
CA LEU A 6 5.17 -2.76 -0.67
C LEU A 6 6.46 -3.50 -0.32
N LYS A 7 7.02 -4.26 -1.26
CA LYS A 7 8.34 -4.87 -1.07
C LYS A 7 9.40 -3.79 -1.09
N THR A 8 9.87 -3.39 0.08
CA THR A 8 10.93 -2.39 0.26
C THR A 8 12.22 -3.07 0.72
N ILE A 9 13.36 -2.50 0.34
CA ILE A 9 14.70 -3.02 0.70
C ILE A 9 15.05 -2.62 2.15
N ALA A 10 14.53 -1.48 2.61
CA ALA A 10 14.60 -1.03 4.00
C ALA A 10 13.35 -1.52 4.74
N LYS A 11 13.45 -1.85 6.04
CA LYS A 11 12.31 -2.28 6.88
C LYS A 11 11.31 -1.14 7.16
N THR A 12 10.84 -0.47 6.11
CA THR A 12 9.87 0.62 6.20
C THR A 12 8.46 0.03 6.35
N ASN A 13 7.59 0.72 7.10
CA ASN A 13 6.21 0.30 7.33
C ASN A 13 5.29 0.67 6.16
N ASP A 14 5.82 0.68 4.94
CA ASP A 14 5.12 1.20 3.76
C ASP A 14 3.99 0.26 3.35
N TYR A 15 2.81 0.84 3.17
CA TYR A 15 1.64 0.09 2.76
C TYR A 15 0.78 0.88 1.77
N MET A 16 -0.02 0.13 1.03
CA MET A 16 -1.00 0.63 0.08
C MET A 16 -2.38 0.16 0.48
N ALA A 17 -3.34 1.06 0.48
CA ALA A 17 -4.76 0.77 0.68
C ALA A 17 -5.52 1.01 -0.62
N VAL A 18 -6.30 0.03 -1.07
CA VAL A 18 -7.23 0.22 -2.19
C VAL A 18 -8.44 1.00 -1.67
N LEU A 19 -8.62 2.21 -2.20
CA LEU A 19 -9.74 3.09 -1.86
C LEU A 19 -10.96 2.79 -2.73
N LYS A 20 -10.73 2.57 -4.03
CA LYS A 20 -11.78 2.32 -5.02
C LYS A 20 -11.25 1.41 -6.11
N GLU A 21 -12.09 0.48 -6.55
CA GLU A 21 -11.87 -0.31 -7.75
C GLU A 21 -12.72 0.25 -8.89
N THR A 22 -12.12 0.31 -10.08
CA THR A 22 -12.77 0.68 -11.34
C THR A 22 -12.51 -0.42 -12.37
N GLU A 23 -13.14 -0.34 -13.54
CA GLU A 23 -12.89 -1.29 -14.63
C GLU A 23 -11.44 -1.24 -15.10
N ASP A 24 -10.85 -0.05 -15.17
CA ASP A 24 -9.50 0.18 -15.68
C ASP A 24 -8.39 -0.03 -14.63
N GLY A 25 -8.73 -0.05 -13.34
CA GLY A 25 -7.74 -0.17 -12.28
C GLY A 25 -8.22 0.17 -10.88
N TYR A 26 -7.33 0.74 -10.08
CA TYR A 26 -7.56 0.98 -8.66
C TYR A 26 -7.08 2.37 -8.27
N VAL A 27 -7.92 3.09 -7.55
CA VAL A 27 -7.49 4.28 -6.80
C VAL A 27 -6.92 3.78 -5.48
N VAL A 28 -5.67 4.10 -5.23
CA VAL A 28 -4.90 3.62 -4.09
C VAL A 28 -4.37 4.77 -3.26
N ARG A 29 -4.29 4.55 -1.95
CA ARG A 29 -3.58 5.43 -1.02
C ARG A 29 -2.30 4.73 -0.62
N ILE A 30 -1.16 5.34 -0.91
CA ILE A 30 0.15 4.86 -0.50
C ILE A 30 0.57 5.66 0.73
N VAL A 31 0.96 4.96 1.78
CA VAL A 31 1.53 5.53 2.99
C VAL A 31 2.97 5.06 3.07
N ARG A 32 3.89 6.02 3.15
CA ARG A 32 5.31 5.77 3.33
C ARG A 32 5.80 6.37 4.62
N ASP A 33 6.49 5.56 5.40
CA ASP A 33 7.12 5.99 6.64
C ASP A 33 8.46 6.67 6.30
N LYS A 34 8.56 7.96 6.62
CA LYS A 34 9.77 8.76 6.45
C LYS A 34 10.20 9.27 7.82
N ASP A 35 11.07 8.52 8.50
CA ASP A 35 11.83 8.90 9.71
C ASP A 35 11.27 10.12 10.46
N GLY A 36 10.08 9.96 11.05
CA GLY A 36 9.40 10.99 11.85
C GLY A 36 8.12 11.58 11.24
N TYR A 37 7.74 11.25 10.01
CA TYR A 37 6.42 11.57 9.45
C TYR A 37 5.97 10.59 8.36
N ASP A 38 4.65 10.48 8.21
CA ASP A 38 4.05 9.70 7.12
C ASP A 38 3.85 10.58 5.89
N GLU A 39 4.40 10.16 4.75
CA GLU A 39 4.01 10.69 3.45
C GLU A 39 2.82 9.90 2.90
N ILE A 40 1.74 10.62 2.64
CA ILE A 40 0.50 10.04 2.14
C ILE A 40 0.23 10.56 0.74
N THR A 41 0.15 9.65 -0.22
CA THR A 41 -0.19 9.96 -1.61
C THR A 41 -1.41 9.16 -2.05
N THR A 42 -2.22 9.76 -2.91
CA THR A 42 -3.32 9.08 -3.60
C THR A 42 -2.98 9.01 -5.07
N ASP A 43 -3.06 7.82 -5.64
CA ASP A 43 -2.67 7.57 -7.01
C ASP A 43 -3.62 6.57 -7.68
N PHE A 44 -3.52 6.46 -9.01
CA PHE A 44 -4.22 5.46 -9.80
C PHE A 44 -3.24 4.43 -10.34
N ILE A 45 -3.51 3.16 -10.05
CA ILE A 45 -2.76 2.02 -10.60
C ILE A 45 -3.66 1.25 -11.56
N SER A 46 -3.20 1.03 -12.79
CA SER A 46 -3.95 0.23 -13.75
C SER A 46 -4.07 -1.21 -13.27
N ARG A 47 -5.13 -1.91 -13.68
CA ARG A 47 -5.37 -3.30 -13.29
C ARG A 47 -4.19 -4.20 -13.66
N THR A 48 -3.66 -4.06 -14.87
CA THR A 48 -2.50 -4.83 -15.36
C THR A 48 -1.26 -4.63 -14.49
N LEU A 49 -0.99 -3.39 -14.07
CA LEU A 49 0.17 -3.10 -13.21
C LEU A 49 -0.04 -3.68 -11.81
N PHE A 50 -1.23 -3.50 -11.24
CA PHE A 50 -1.58 -4.04 -9.92
C PHE A 50 -1.42 -5.57 -9.86
N GLU A 51 -1.98 -6.28 -10.84
CA GLU A 51 -1.86 -7.74 -10.93
C GLU A 51 -0.41 -8.20 -11.15
N SER A 52 0.37 -7.45 -11.94
CA SER A 52 1.80 -7.71 -12.12
C SER A 52 2.57 -7.55 -10.81
N CYS A 53 2.28 -6.50 -10.04
CA CYS A 53 2.88 -6.28 -8.73
C CYS A 53 2.53 -7.38 -7.73
N LEU A 54 1.31 -7.91 -7.74
CA LEU A 54 0.94 -9.08 -6.94
C LEU A 54 1.72 -10.33 -7.37
N ARG A 55 1.75 -10.61 -8.67
CA ARG A 55 2.41 -11.81 -9.22
C ARG A 55 3.92 -11.83 -8.97
N THR A 56 4.56 -10.67 -9.02
CA THR A 56 6.01 -10.53 -8.75
C THR A 56 6.36 -10.47 -7.26
N GLY A 57 5.36 -10.44 -6.38
CA GLY A 57 5.55 -10.28 -4.94
C GLY A 57 5.99 -8.87 -4.54
N TYR A 58 5.81 -7.88 -5.42
CA TYR A 58 6.01 -6.48 -5.07
C TYR A 58 4.90 -5.97 -4.15
N LEU A 59 3.65 -6.40 -4.39
CA LEU A 59 2.53 -6.21 -3.47
C LEU A 59 2.21 -7.54 -2.80
N THR A 60 2.12 -7.51 -1.47
CA THR A 60 1.65 -8.67 -0.69
C THR A 60 0.42 -8.26 0.10
N LYS A 61 -0.68 -8.98 -0.06
CA LYS A 61 -1.93 -8.70 0.65
C LYS A 61 -1.73 -8.91 2.15
N ILE A 62 -2.24 -7.98 2.94
CA ILE A 62 -2.24 -8.02 4.40
C ILE A 62 -3.63 -7.71 4.95
N GLU A 63 -3.92 -8.21 6.15
CA GLU A 63 -5.20 -7.94 6.82
C GLU A 63 -5.26 -6.52 7.36
N GLU A 64 -4.19 -6.08 8.02
CA GLU A 64 -4.06 -4.72 8.55
C GLU A 64 -2.61 -4.22 8.42
N PRO A 65 -2.40 -2.91 8.15
CA PRO A 65 -1.06 -2.34 8.14
C PRO A 65 -0.50 -2.26 9.55
N ALA A 66 0.73 -2.74 9.75
CA ALA A 66 1.42 -2.72 11.04
C ALA A 66 1.51 -1.30 11.65
N ALA A 67 1.56 -0.27 10.82
CA ALA A 67 1.56 1.14 11.26
C ALA A 67 0.32 1.55 12.08
N LYS A 68 -0.83 0.87 11.92
CA LYS A 68 -2.02 1.16 12.75
C LYS A 68 -1.84 0.81 14.23
N MET A 69 -0.82 0.04 14.59
CA MET A 69 -0.56 -0.33 15.99
C MET A 69 0.23 0.73 16.78
N ALA A 70 0.76 1.78 16.13
CA ALA A 70 1.63 2.76 16.79
C ALA A 70 0.92 4.04 17.30
N VAL A 71 -0.39 4.19 17.11
CA VAL A 71 -1.12 5.41 17.47
C VAL A 71 -2.22 5.15 18.50
N ASN A 72 -1.90 4.49 19.62
CA ASN A 72 -2.70 4.53 20.85
C ASN A 72 -1.83 4.02 22.02
N ALA A 73 -0.86 4.83 22.48
CA ALA A 73 -0.17 4.67 23.76
C ALA A 73 -0.18 6.00 24.50
#